data_AF-A0A3D4B6T5-F1
#
_entry.id   AF-A0A3D4B6T5-F1
#
_cell.length_a   1.000
_cell.length_b   1.000
_cell.length_c   1.000
_cell.angle_alpha   90.00
_cell.angle_beta   90.00
_cell.angle_gamma   90.00
#
_symmetry.space_group_name_H-M   'P 1'
#
loop_
_entity.id
_entity.type
_entity.pdbx_description
1 polymer ?
#
loop_
_entity_poly.entity_id
_entity_poly.type
_entity_poly.pdbx_seq_one_letter_code
_entity_poly.pdbx_strand_id
1 'polypeptide(L)' 'MHIVSDQGSERATNDKGKIITYDGLTHVTWQDVTREGYFNRVRTLDHATGKWSAPVTLDSGVDNRARAV' A
#
# COMPACT_ATOMS: atom_id res chain seq x y z
N MET A 1 15.17 -8.16 -3.03
CA MET A 1 13.88 -8.04 -2.30
C MET A 1 13.61 -6.55 -2.13
N HIS A 2 12.46 -6.04 -2.60
CA HIS A 2 12.10 -4.61 -2.50
C HIS A 2 11.06 -4.43 -1.38
N ILE A 3 11.30 -3.47 -0.47
CA ILE A 3 10.39 -3.16 0.63
C ILE A 3 9.37 -2.13 0.15
N VAL A 4 8.08 -2.46 0.28
CA VAL A 4 6.98 -1.57 -0.11
C VAL A 4 6.73 -0.50 0.96
N SER A 5 6.77 -0.88 2.24
CA SER A 5 6.68 0.00 3.42
C SER A 5 7.50 -0.58 4.59
N ASP A 6 8.06 0.29 5.42
CA ASP A 6 8.78 -0.04 6.66
C ASP A 6 7.89 0.00 7.91
N GLN A 7 6.69 0.58 7.82
CA GLN A 7 5.69 0.58 8.91
C GLN A 7 4.82 -0.66 8.82
N GLY A 8 4.13 -0.82 7.69
CA GLY A 8 3.17 -1.90 7.46
C GLY A 8 2.07 -1.96 8.52
N SER A 9 1.29 -3.04 8.48
CA SER A 9 0.30 -3.37 9.50
C SER A 9 0.27 -4.87 9.66
N GLU A 10 0.35 -5.37 10.89
CA GLU A 10 0.25 -6.81 11.20
C GLU A 10 -1.09 -7.42 10.76
N ARG A 11 -2.12 -6.59 10.53
CA ARG A 11 -3.45 -7.04 10.09
C ARG A 11 -3.73 -6.79 8.60
N ALA A 12 -3.02 -5.87 7.95
CA ALA A 12 -3.12 -5.71 6.49
C ALA A 12 -2.45 -6.85 5.70
N THR A 13 -1.65 -7.69 6.36
CA THR A 13 -1.17 -8.97 5.81
C THR A 13 -2.13 -10.14 6.09
N ASN A 14 -3.05 -10.02 7.04
CA ASN A 14 -4.07 -11.04 7.32
C ASN A 14 -5.34 -10.87 6.47
N ASP A 15 -5.49 -9.71 5.81
CA ASP A 15 -6.51 -9.52 4.78
C ASP A 15 -5.91 -8.79 3.56
N LYS A 16 -5.73 -9.58 2.50
CA LYS A 16 -5.27 -9.28 1.14
C LYS A 16 -5.24 -7.79 0.78
N GLY A 17 -4.08 -7.13 0.95
CA GLY A 17 -3.78 -5.90 0.22
C GLY A 17 -4.10 -6.08 -1.27
N LYS A 18 -4.64 -5.05 -1.94
CA LYS A 18 -5.02 -5.19 -3.35
C LYS A 18 -3.78 -5.01 -4.20
N ILE A 19 -3.50 -6.02 -5.03
CA ILE A 19 -2.49 -5.94 -6.08
C ILE A 19 -3.23 -5.99 -7.40
N ILE A 20 -3.09 -4.94 -8.21
CA ILE A 20 -3.74 -4.82 -9.51
C ILE A 20 -2.66 -4.51 -10.54
N THR A 21 -2.55 -5.34 -11.57
CA THR A 21 -1.69 -5.06 -12.73
C THR A 21 -2.54 -4.68 -13.92
N TYR A 22 -2.27 -3.52 -14.50
CA TYR A 22 -2.93 -3.01 -15.70
C TYR A 22 -1.95 -2.19 -16.53
N ASP A 23 -1.92 -2.42 -17.84
CA ASP A 23 -1.11 -1.66 -18.81
C ASP A 23 0.37 -1.49 -18.42
N GLY A 24 1.02 -2.57 -17.99
CA GLY A 24 2.43 -2.55 -17.58
C GLY A 24 2.71 -1.89 -16.22
N LEU A 25 1.67 -1.51 -15.48
CA LEU A 25 1.79 -0.95 -14.14
C LEU A 25 1.20 -1.93 -13.11
N THR A 26 1.91 -2.16 -12.01
CA THR A 26 1.39 -2.90 -10.85
C THR A 26 1.18 -1.95 -9.68
N HIS A 27 -0.06 -1.79 -9.26
CA HIS A 27 -0.44 -1.02 -8.09
C HIS A 27 -0.57 -1.94 -6.88
N VAL A 28 0.08 -1.58 -5.78
CA VAL A 28 0.00 -2.28 -4.51
C VAL A 28 -0.57 -1.33 -3.47
N THR A 29 -1.69 -1.71 -2.88
CA THR A 29 -2.28 -0.99 -1.75
C THR A 29 -2.09 -1.73 -0.44
N TRP A 30 -1.84 -0.98 0.63
CA TRP A 30 -1.70 -1.49 1.98
C TRP A 30 -2.11 -0.43 3.00
N GLN A 31 -2.11 -0.77 4.28
CA GLN A 31 -2.31 0.19 5.36
C GLN A 31 -1.04 0.27 6.20
N ASP A 32 -0.53 1.49 6.41
CA ASP A 32 0.44 1.78 7.46
C ASP A 32 -0.29 2.03 8.77
N VAL A 33 0.15 1.39 9.84
CA VAL A 33 -0.25 1.70 11.22
C VAL A 33 0.91 2.42 11.89
N THR A 34 0.73 3.69 12.19
CA THR A 34 1.74 4.51 12.89
C THR A 34 1.18 5.05 14.21
N ARG A 35 2.00 5.79 14.96
CA ARG A 35 1.51 6.51 16.15
C ARG A 35 0.55 7.64 15.80
N GLU A 36 0.63 8.18 14.58
CA GLU A 36 -0.26 9.25 14.12
C GLU A 36 -1.60 8.73 13.58
N GLY A 37 -1.71 7.44 13.27
CA GLY A 37 -2.97 6.84 12.86
C GLY A 37 -2.82 5.71 11.85
N TYR A 38 -3.87 5.54 11.04
CA TYR A 38 -4.03 4.46 10.08
C TYR A 38 -4.12 5.06 8.68
N PHE A 39 -3.20 4.74 7.80
CA PHE A 39 -3.11 5.39 6.49
C PHE A 39 -3.14 4.35 5.38
N ASN A 40 -4.16 4.39 4.52
CA ASN A 40 -4.16 3.56 3.31
C ASN A 40 -3.22 4.18 2.29
N ARG A 41 -2.28 3.38 1.82
CA ARG A 41 -1.21 3.80 0.91
C ARG A 41 -1.31 3.06 -0.41
N VAL A 42 -0.71 3.66 -1.43
CA VAL A 42 -0.45 3.00 -2.71
C VAL A 42 0.97 3.29 -3.20
N ARG A 43 1.54 2.31 -3.88
CA ARG A 43 2.71 2.46 -4.75
C ARG A 43 2.47 1.74 -6.07
N THR A 44 3.08 2.27 -7.11
CA THR A 44 3.04 1.70 -8.45
C THR A 44 4.43 1.23 -8.84
N LEU A 45 4.56 -0.01 -9.29
CA LEU A 45 5.71 -0.50 -10.03
C LEU A 45 5.44 -0.31 -11.51
N ASP A 46 6.30 0.46 -12.17
CA ASP A 46 6.33 0.54 -13.63
C ASP A 46 7.21 -0.60 -14.18
N HIS A 47 6.63 -1.49 -14.99
CA HIS A 47 7.33 -2.65 -15.54
C HIS A 47 8.31 -2.27 -16.66
N ALA A 48 8.11 -1.13 -17.33
CA ALA A 48 9.03 -0.68 -18.37
C ALA A 48 10.36 -0.21 -17.77
N THR A 49 10.32 0.42 -16.59
CA THR A 49 11.51 0.97 -15.93
C THR A 49 11.98 0.17 -14.72
N GLY A 50 11.15 -0.73 -14.21
CA GLY A 50 11.39 -1.46 -12.95
C GLY A 50 11.34 -0.57 -11.71
N LYS A 51 10.88 0.69 -11.82
CA LYS A 51 10.90 1.66 -10.73
C LYS A 51 9.58 1.69 -9.97
N TRP A 52 9.70 1.83 -8.67
CA TRP A 52 8.57 2.09 -7.79
C TRP A 52 8.33 3.59 -7.61
N SER A 53 7.08 4.01 -7.66
CA SER A 53 6.68 5.36 -7.25
C SER A 53 6.97 5.59 -5.76
N ALA A 54 6.95 6.86 -5.35
CA ALA A 54 6.82 7.21 -3.95
C ALA A 54 5.47 6.70 -3.40
N PRO A 55 5.38 6.38 -2.09
CA PRO A 55 4.10 6.11 -1.45
C PRO A 55 3.17 7.32 -1.50
N VAL A 56 1.89 7.09 -1.80
CA VAL A 56 0.84 8.10 -1.76
C VAL A 56 -0.21 7.68 -0.73
N THR A 57 -0.67 8.60 0.11
CA THR A 57 -1.84 8.38 0.98
C THR A 57 -3.11 8.51 0.17
N LEU A 58 -3.93 7.47 0.17
CA LEU A 58 -5.26 7.50 -0.45
C LEU A 58 -6.29 8.07 0.54
N ASP A 59 -6.28 7.59 1.78
CA ASP A 59 -7.15 8.04 2.86
C ASP A 59 -6.55 7.72 4.23
N SER A 60 -7.31 8.02 5.29
CA SER A 60 -7.02 7.58 6.66
C SER A 60 -8.19 6.81 7.27
N GLY A 61 -7.86 5.88 8.16
CA GLY A 61 -8.79 5.06 8.92
C GLY A 61 -8.97 5.52 10.37
N VAL A 62 -10.14 5.21 10.95
CA VAL A 62 -10.38 5.34 12.40
C VAL A 62 -9.58 4.29 13.18
N ASP A 63 -9.43 3.10 12.60
CA ASP A 63 -8.70 1.98 13.17
C ASP A 63 -8.04 1.13 12.06
N ASN A 64 -7.42 0.03 12.47
CA ASN A 64 -6.76 -0.92 11.57
C ASN A 64 -7.71 -1.80 10.73
N ARG A 65 -9.00 -1.46 10.66
CA ARG A 65 -10.01 -2.15 9.83
C ARG A 65 -10.39 -1.34 8.60
N ALA A 66 -9.94 -0.09 8.49
CA ALA A 66 -10.14 0.73 7.31
C ALA A 66 -9.42 0.10 6.10
N ARG A 67 -10.18 -0.41 5.14
CA ARG A 67 -9.65 -1.04 3.93
C ARG A 67 -9.33 0.05 2.90
N ALA A 68 -8.24 -0.11 2.15
CA ALA A 68 -8.06 0.65 0.92
C ALA A 68 -9.23 0.31 -0.03
N VAL A 69 -10.10 1.30 -0.28
CA VAL A 69 -11.21 1.22 -1.24
C VAL A 69 -10.71 1.39 -2.66
#